data_AF-A0A1C6LUB7-F1
#
_entry.id   AF-A0A1C6LUB7-F1
#
_cell.length_a   1.000
_cell.length_b   1.000
_cell.length_c   1.000
_cell.angle_alpha   90.00
_cell.angle_beta   90.00
_cell.angle_gamma   90.00
#
_symmetry.space_group_name_H-M   'P 1'
#
loop_
_entity.id
_entity.type
_entity.pdbx_description
1 polymer ?
#
loop_
_entity_poly.entity_id
_entity_poly.type
_entity_poly.pdbx_seq_one_letter_code
_entity_poly.pdbx_strand_id
1 'polypeptide(L)' 'MATIFQKCRIKGDPCGWSRCGHPWTVRYREPGGRSGSQREKTFPTKREARDYGIKAENDKREGSYLDPNSGKKSW' A
#
# COMPACT_ATOMS: atom_id res chain seq x y z
N MET A 1 -6.55 8.36 1.59
CA MET A 1 -5.47 8.23 2.58
C MET A 1 -5.02 6.78 2.64
N ALA A 2 -3.71 6.56 2.50
CA ALA A 2 -3.09 5.25 2.55
C ALA A 2 -2.86 4.81 4.00
N THR A 3 -3.07 3.53 4.29
CA THR A 3 -2.86 2.92 5.60
C THR A 3 -1.65 1.99 5.54
N ILE A 4 -0.73 2.13 6.50
CA ILE A 4 0.50 1.34 6.59
C ILE A 4 0.41 0.41 7.80
N PHE A 5 0.59 -0.88 7.60
CA PHE A 5 0.51 -1.90 8.65
C PHE A 5 1.41 -3.09 8.37
N GLN A 6 1.69 -3.90 9.38
CA GLN A 6 2.33 -5.21 9.19
C GLN A 6 1.26 -6.29 9.06
N LYS A 7 1.45 -7.24 8.13
CA LYS A 7 0.58 -8.42 8.03
C LYS A 7 1.07 -9.52 8.98
N CYS A 8 0.37 -9.84 10.07
CA CYS A 8 0.71 -11.03 10.88
C CYS A 8 -0.21 -12.19 10.48
N ARG A 9 0.41 -13.29 10.05
CA ARG A 9 -0.29 -14.54 9.69
C ARG A 9 -1.00 -15.21 10.87
N ILE A 10 -0.60 -14.90 12.10
CA ILE A 10 -1.05 -15.58 13.34
C ILE A 10 -2.20 -14.84 14.04
N LYS A 11 -2.18 -13.51 14.04
CA LYS A 11 -3.10 -12.68 14.86
C LYS A 11 -4.05 -11.81 14.03
N GLY A 12 -3.97 -11.89 12.70
CA GLY A 12 -4.75 -11.07 11.79
C GLY A 12 -4.09 -9.73 11.46
N ASP A 13 -4.67 -9.05 10.47
CA ASP A 13 -4.18 -7.79 9.92
C ASP A 13 -5.10 -6.64 10.35
N PRO A 14 -4.59 -5.51 10.89
CA PRO A 14 -3.18 -5.18 11.08
C PRO A 14 -2.56 -5.78 12.36
N CYS A 15 -1.27 -6.08 12.31
CA CYS A 15 -0.48 -6.46 13.48
C CYS A 15 -0.57 -5.42 14.62
N GLY A 16 -0.97 -5.86 15.82
CA GLY A 16 -0.99 -5.02 17.03
C GLY A 16 0.31 -5.00 17.85
N TRP A 17 1.37 -5.70 17.42
CA TRP A 17 2.62 -5.81 18.16
C TRP A 17 3.70 -4.92 17.56
N SER A 18 4.47 -4.25 18.41
CA SER A 18 5.49 -3.29 17.97
C SER A 18 6.65 -3.92 17.19
N ARG A 19 6.87 -5.24 17.29
CA ARG A 19 8.02 -5.96 16.70
C ARG A 19 7.70 -7.36 16.14
N CYS A 20 6.56 -7.57 15.47
CA CYS A 20 6.24 -8.86 14.80
C CYS A 20 7.27 -9.21 13.69
N GLY A 21 8.04 -8.20 13.21
CA GLY A 21 9.14 -8.40 12.24
C GLY A 21 8.64 -8.76 10.84
N HIS A 22 7.36 -8.49 10.55
CA HIS A 22 6.75 -8.85 9.28
C HIS A 22 6.92 -7.76 8.24
N PRO A 23 6.78 -8.12 6.95
CA PRO A 23 6.72 -7.15 5.87
C PRO A 23 5.63 -6.10 6.12
N TRP A 24 5.91 -4.89 5.65
CA TRP A 24 5.03 -3.74 5.77
C TRP A 24 4.15 -3.62 4.53
N THR A 25 2.85 -3.65 4.72
CA THR A 25 1.86 -3.44 3.67
C THR A 25 1.33 -2.02 3.71
N VAL A 26 1.25 -1.41 2.53
CA VAL A 26 0.47 -0.19 2.30
C VAL A 26 -0.82 -0.57 1.59
N ARG A 27 -1.95 -0.18 2.19
CA ARG A 27 -3.28 -0.28 1.60
C ARG A 27 -3.73 1.12 1.20
N TYR A 28 -4.12 1.28 -0.05
CA TYR A 28 -4.51 2.57 -0.60
C TYR A 28 -5.68 2.39 -1.56
N ARG A 29 -6.45 3.45 -1.79
CA ARG A 29 -7.49 3.48 -2.82
C ARG A 29 -6.98 4.20 -4.06
N GLU A 30 -7.28 3.64 -5.23
CA GLU A 30 -7.08 4.29 -6.52
C GLU A 30 -8.00 5.53 -6.66
N PRO A 31 -7.66 6.49 -7.55
CA PRO A 31 -8.56 7.57 -7.89
C PRO A 31 -9.85 7.06 -8.52
N GLY A 32 -10.93 7.86 -8.45
CA GLY A 32 -12.29 7.46 -8.84
C GLY A 32 -13.34 7.61 -7.73
N GLY A 33 -12.98 8.16 -6.56
CA GLY A 33 -13.93 8.37 -5.48
C GLY A 33 -14.50 7.05 -4.95
N ARG A 34 -15.82 6.84 -5.04
CA ARG A 34 -16.48 5.62 -4.55
C ARG A 34 -16.19 4.38 -5.40
N SER A 35 -15.83 4.55 -6.68
CA SER A 35 -15.45 3.45 -7.57
C SER A 35 -13.96 3.11 -7.54
N GLY A 36 -13.15 3.91 -6.84
CA GLY A 36 -11.71 3.67 -6.71
C GLY A 36 -11.44 2.36 -5.98
N SER A 37 -10.79 1.42 -6.67
CA SER A 37 -10.48 0.10 -6.13
C SER A 37 -9.46 0.19 -5.00
N GLN A 38 -9.62 -0.66 -3.98
CA GLN A 38 -8.63 -0.80 -2.92
C GLN A 38 -7.50 -1.70 -3.41
N ARG A 39 -6.27 -1.23 -3.28
CA ARG A 39 -5.05 -1.96 -3.62
C ARG A 39 -4.17 -2.11 -2.39
N GLU A 40 -3.32 -3.12 -2.43
CA GLU A 40 -2.32 -3.38 -1.42
C GLU A 40 -0.98 -3.68 -2.06
N LYS A 41 0.09 -3.21 -1.42
CA LYS A 41 1.47 -3.56 -1.80
C LYS A 41 2.32 -3.79 -0.56
N THR A 42 3.15 -4.81 -0.61
CA THR A 42 4.00 -5.23 0.52
C THR A 42 5.45 -4.88 0.25
N PHE A 43 6.14 -4.43 1.29
CA PHE A 43 7.53 -3.97 1.30
C PHE A 43 8.29 -4.61 2.46
N PRO A 44 9.61 -4.81 2.34
CA PRO A 44 10.40 -5.33 3.44
C PRO A 44 10.52 -4.33 4.59
N THR A 45 10.51 -3.02 4.33
CA THR A 45 10.67 -2.00 5.38
C THR A 45 9.47 -1.05 5.51
N LYS A 46 9.27 -0.51 6.72
CA LYS A 46 8.25 0.52 7.00
C LYS A 46 8.47 1.77 6.15
N ARG A 47 9.73 2.13 5.93
CA ARG A 47 10.13 3.32 5.19
C ARG A 47 9.64 3.22 3.74
N GLU A 48 9.94 2.13 3.05
CA GLU A 48 9.50 1.94 1.66
C GLU A 48 7.97 1.93 1.53
N ALA A 49 7.26 1.27 2.47
CA ALA A 49 5.80 1.30 2.50
C ALA A 49 5.24 2.71 2.69
N ARG A 50 5.91 3.54 3.53
CA ARG A 50 5.55 4.94 3.75
C ARG A 50 5.80 5.79 2.51
N ASP A 51 6.98 5.70 1.93
CA ASP A 51 7.38 6.47 0.76
C ASP A 51 6.45 6.17 -0.42
N TYR A 52 6.08 4.90 -0.61
CA TYR A 52 5.09 4.52 -1.61
C TYR A 52 3.70 5.07 -1.30
N GLY A 53 3.25 5.03 -0.05
CA GLY A 53 1.95 5.58 0.34
C GLY A 53 1.86 7.09 0.09
N ILE A 54 2.92 7.83 0.40
CA ILE A 54 3.01 9.27 0.10
C ILE A 54 2.94 9.51 -1.40
N LYS A 55 3.75 8.77 -2.18
CA LYS A 55 3.72 8.88 -3.65
C LYS A 55 2.32 8.60 -4.21
N ALA A 56 1.67 7.52 -3.80
CA ALA A 56 0.34 7.16 -4.28
C ALA A 56 -0.71 8.23 -3.95
N GLU A 57 -0.63 8.89 -2.79
CA GLU A 57 -1.54 10.00 -2.47
C GLU A 57 -1.21 11.27 -3.27
N ASN A 58 0.06 11.57 -3.51
CA ASN A 58 0.49 12.69 -4.36
C ASN A 58 0.05 12.51 -5.82
N ASP A 59 0.34 11.35 -6.42
CA ASP A 59 -0.02 11.04 -7.81
C ASP A 59 -1.55 11.14 -8.01
N LYS A 60 -2.34 10.76 -6.99
CA LYS A 60 -3.79 10.94 -6.99
C LYS A 60 -4.21 12.40 -6.96
N ARG A 61 -3.55 13.23 -6.14
CA ARG A 61 -3.84 14.66 -6.04
C ARG A 61 -3.50 15.39 -7.34
N GLU A 62 -2.44 14.99 -8.00
CA GLU A 62 -1.98 15.57 -9.27
C GLU A 62 -2.75 15.04 -10.49
N GLY A 63 -3.59 14.01 -10.32
CA GLY A 63 -4.29 13.35 -11.43
C GLY A 63 -3.38 12.49 -12.31
N SER A 64 -2.12 12.32 -11.91
CA SER A 64 -1.06 11.58 -12.61
C SER A 64 -0.93 10.12 -12.15
N TYR A 65 -1.90 9.63 -11.37
CA TYR A 65 -1.89 8.26 -10.85
C TYR A 65 -1.84 7.22 -11.97
N LEU A 66 -0.65 6.66 -12.17
CA LEU A 66 -0.40 5.48 -12.98
C LEU A 66 -0.43 4.27 -12.04
N ASP A 67 -1.28 3.28 -12.31
CA ASP A 67 -1.21 1.99 -11.62
C ASP A 67 0.20 1.43 -11.81
N PRO A 68 1.03 1.30 -10.77
CA PRO A 68 2.40 0.82 -10.90
C PRO A 68 2.49 -0.68 -11.26
N ASN A 69 1.36 -1.38 -11.32
CA ASN A 69 1.24 -2.72 -11.89
C ASN A 69 0.84 -2.73 -13.37
N SER A 70 0.50 -1.59 -13.98
CA SER A 70 0.09 -1.49 -15.39
C SER A 70 1.15 -1.93 -16.41
N GLY A 71 2.41 -2.11 -15.97
CA GLY A 71 3.52 -2.58 -16.80
C GLY A 71 4.03 -4.00 -16.50
N LYS A 72 3.49 -4.71 -15.50
CA LYS A 72 3.98 -6.07 -15.19
C LYS A 72 3.34 -7.10 -16.10
N LYS A 73 3.93 -7.34 -17.26
CA LYS A 73 3.72 -8.59 -18.00
C LYS A 73 4.31 -9.72 -17.17
N SER A 74 3.45 -10.54 -16.56
CA SER A 74 3.85 -11.88 -16.10
C SER A 74 4.04 -12.75 -17.34
N TRP A 75 5.30 -13.11 -17.63
CA TRP A 75 5.67 -14.23 -18.48
C TRP A 75 5.92 -15.45 -17.60
#